data_AF-A0A842NWM3-F1
#
_entry.id   AF-A0A842NWM3-F1
#
_cell.length_a   1.000
_cell.length_b   1.000
_cell.length_c   1.000
_cell.angle_alpha   90.00
_cell.angle_beta   90.00
_cell.angle_gamma   90.00
#
_symmetry.space_group_name_H-M   'P 1'
#
loop_
_entity.id
_entity.type
_entity.pdbx_description
1 polymer ?
#
loop_
_entity_poly.entity_id
_entity_poly.type
_entity_poly.pdbx_seq_one_letter_code
_entity_poly.pdbx_strand_id
1 'polypeptide(L)'
;MAWKQILKADPTEWLLEQEDPSVRFWALQDLEGKVFDHPEVKEAQDVLMESPPVRAILDAQQPEGHWVHREDMYLPKYKATTHSLLILAELGVRRTPVIERGLEHIFEFQRDSGHFLTNLPKTAKGRASVVKDGCCLDASVLYYISHFGYLDDPRVVRLLDFIVGYHSAEEAGWKCRAFPIDPDAVFPVNCYMGAAKTLRALSTIS
;
A
#
# COMPACT_ATOMS: atom_id res chain seq x y z
N MET A 1 -4.16 19.28 -22.11
CA MET A 1 -3.39 18.15 -21.52
C MET A 1 -3.37 16.99 -22.49
N ALA A 2 -2.25 16.29 -22.63
CA ALA A 2 -2.05 15.25 -23.65
C ALA A 2 -3.06 14.09 -23.55
N TRP A 3 -3.47 13.73 -22.34
CA TRP A 3 -4.41 12.62 -22.10
C TRP A 3 -5.83 12.91 -22.64
N LYS A 4 -6.27 14.17 -22.66
CA LYS A 4 -7.60 14.51 -23.20
C LYS A 4 -7.72 14.26 -24.70
N GLN A 5 -6.61 14.32 -25.43
CA GLN A 5 -6.58 14.18 -26.89
C GLN A 5 -6.84 12.75 -27.37
N ILE A 6 -6.70 11.75 -26.48
CA ILE A 6 -6.91 10.33 -26.80
C ILE A 6 -8.28 9.81 -26.35
N LEU A 7 -9.09 10.64 -25.68
CA LEU A 7 -10.41 10.26 -25.18
C LEU A 7 -11.54 10.65 -26.14
N LYS A 8 -12.65 9.93 -26.03
CA LYS A 8 -13.88 10.21 -26.82
C LYS A 8 -14.73 11.36 -26.27
N ALA A 9 -14.48 11.77 -25.03
CA ALA A 9 -15.16 12.85 -24.32
C ALA A 9 -14.22 13.43 -23.24
N ASP A 10 -14.52 14.61 -22.72
CA ASP A 10 -13.81 15.21 -21.58
C ASP A 10 -14.49 14.80 -20.25
N PRO A 11 -13.89 13.93 -19.42
CA PRO A 11 -14.46 13.51 -18.15
C PRO A 11 -14.10 14.44 -16.98
N THR A 12 -13.44 15.59 -17.23
CA THR A 12 -12.89 16.43 -16.16
C THR A 12 -13.94 16.92 -15.19
N GLU A 13 -15.13 17.29 -15.66
CA GLU A 13 -16.22 17.72 -14.79
C GLU A 13 -16.61 16.64 -13.78
N TRP A 14 -16.76 15.40 -14.25
CA TRP A 14 -17.06 14.24 -13.41
C TRP A 14 -15.90 13.90 -12.45
N LEU A 15 -14.66 13.87 -12.96
CA LEU A 15 -13.47 13.57 -12.13
C LEU A 15 -13.22 14.61 -11.03
N LEU A 16 -13.67 15.85 -11.23
CA LEU A 16 -13.51 16.94 -10.29
C LEU A 16 -14.82 17.25 -9.54
N GLU A 17 -15.84 16.40 -9.58
CA GLU A 17 -17.05 16.63 -8.78
C GLU A 17 -16.77 16.48 -7.27
N GLN A 18 -17.64 17.03 -6.43
CA GLN A 18 -17.44 17.01 -4.97
C GLN A 18 -17.96 15.73 -4.29
N GLU A 19 -18.78 14.93 -5.00
CA GLU A 19 -19.45 13.75 -4.44
C GLU A 19 -18.48 12.60 -4.13
N ASP A 20 -17.40 12.48 -4.90
CA ASP A 20 -16.30 11.54 -4.65
C ASP A 20 -15.00 12.28 -4.33
N PRO A 21 -14.76 12.63 -3.05
CA PRO A 21 -13.59 13.40 -2.66
C PRO A 21 -12.26 12.66 -2.86
N SER A 22 -12.28 11.33 -2.91
CA SER A 22 -11.07 10.53 -3.19
C SER A 22 -10.68 10.62 -4.66
N VAL A 23 -11.64 10.41 -5.56
CA VAL A 23 -11.42 10.58 -7.01
C VAL A 23 -10.98 12.00 -7.32
N ARG A 24 -11.65 13.01 -6.74
CA ARG A 24 -11.27 14.42 -6.91
C ARG A 24 -9.85 14.69 -6.40
N PHE A 25 -9.48 14.18 -5.23
CA PHE A 25 -8.13 14.35 -4.66
C PHE A 25 -7.03 13.83 -5.58
N TRP A 26 -7.19 12.64 -6.15
CA TRP A 26 -6.21 12.07 -7.09
C TRP A 26 -6.25 12.74 -8.46
N ALA A 27 -7.43 13.03 -9.02
CA ALA A 27 -7.55 13.72 -10.30
C ALA A 27 -6.87 15.10 -10.30
N LEU A 28 -7.00 15.85 -9.20
CA LEU A 28 -6.33 17.14 -9.04
C LEU A 28 -4.80 17.03 -9.10
N GLN A 29 -4.21 15.96 -8.55
CA GLN A 29 -2.76 15.76 -8.52
C GLN A 29 -2.25 15.08 -9.79
N ASP A 30 -2.79 13.91 -10.12
CA ASP A 30 -2.25 13.02 -11.14
C ASP A 30 -2.61 13.47 -12.56
N LEU A 31 -3.80 14.09 -12.72
CA LEU A 31 -4.27 14.54 -14.02
C LEU A 31 -4.04 16.03 -14.20
N GLU A 32 -4.48 16.86 -13.25
CA GLU A 32 -4.36 18.34 -13.34
C GLU A 32 -2.98 18.87 -12.88
N GLY A 33 -2.11 18.01 -12.34
CA GLY A 33 -0.74 18.36 -11.98
C GLY A 33 -0.63 19.34 -10.80
N LYS A 34 -1.67 19.46 -9.97
CA LYS A 34 -1.66 20.33 -8.80
C LYS A 34 -0.77 19.73 -7.73
N VAL A 35 0.06 20.56 -7.12
CA VAL A 35 0.90 20.16 -5.98
C VAL A 35 0.05 19.82 -4.76
N PHE A 36 0.56 18.96 -3.88
CA PHE A 36 -0.12 18.52 -2.66
C PHE A 36 -0.64 19.69 -1.78
N ASP A 37 0.11 20.80 -1.72
CA ASP A 37 -0.24 21.97 -0.93
C ASP A 37 -1.30 22.89 -1.56
N HIS A 38 -1.76 22.58 -2.77
CA HIS A 38 -2.76 23.37 -3.48
C HIS A 38 -4.09 23.41 -2.70
N PRO A 39 -4.76 24.57 -2.58
CA PRO A 39 -5.99 24.71 -1.78
C PRO A 39 -7.08 23.68 -2.10
N GLU A 40 -7.36 23.44 -3.39
CA GLU A 40 -8.37 22.45 -3.81
C GLU A 40 -7.98 21.00 -3.46
N VAL A 41 -6.69 20.67 -3.44
CA VAL A 41 -6.22 19.32 -3.05
C VAL A 41 -6.43 19.13 -1.56
N LYS A 42 -6.07 20.14 -0.76
CA LYS A 42 -6.29 20.15 0.69
C LYS A 42 -7.77 20.08 1.03
N GLU A 43 -8.60 20.86 0.36
CA GLU A 43 -10.06 20.84 0.54
C GLU A 43 -10.66 19.47 0.23
N ALA A 44 -10.31 18.86 -0.91
CA ALA A 44 -10.76 17.51 -1.25
C ALA A 44 -10.32 16.49 -0.20
N GLN A 45 -9.08 16.59 0.28
CA GLN A 45 -8.58 15.74 1.35
C GLN A 45 -9.28 16.01 2.70
N ASP A 46 -9.63 17.26 3.04
CA ASP A 46 -10.36 17.60 4.27
C ASP A 46 -11.75 16.97 4.26
N VAL A 47 -12.47 17.09 3.14
CA VAL A 47 -13.78 16.44 2.94
C VAL A 47 -13.65 14.92 3.00
N LEU A 48 -12.62 14.35 2.38
CA LEU A 48 -12.33 12.91 2.43
C LEU A 48 -12.14 12.42 3.88
N MET A 49 -11.41 13.17 4.71
CA MET A 49 -11.18 12.80 6.11
C MET A 49 -12.48 12.68 6.91
N GLU A 50 -13.47 13.52 6.59
CA GLU A 50 -14.79 13.52 7.23
C GLU A 50 -15.79 12.55 6.60
N SER A 51 -15.41 11.88 5.50
CA SER A 51 -16.29 10.95 4.81
C SER A 51 -16.67 9.78 5.72
N PRO A 52 -17.93 9.31 5.70
CA PRO A 52 -18.38 8.18 6.50
C PRO A 52 -17.50 6.91 6.39
N PRO A 53 -17.05 6.46 5.20
CA PRO A 53 -16.20 5.26 5.12
C PRO A 53 -14.83 5.44 5.77
N VAL A 54 -14.18 6.61 5.61
CA VAL A 54 -12.88 6.87 6.24
C VAL A 54 -13.01 6.90 7.76
N ARG A 55 -14.00 7.63 8.29
CA ARG A 55 -14.25 7.66 9.75
C ARG A 55 -14.56 6.27 10.30
N ALA A 56 -15.41 5.50 9.62
CA ALA A 56 -15.73 4.14 10.05
C ALA A 56 -14.49 3.23 10.13
N ILE A 57 -13.54 3.35 9.20
CA ILE A 57 -12.29 2.61 9.27
C ILE A 57 -11.43 3.13 10.44
N LEU A 58 -11.23 4.44 10.56
CA LEU A 58 -10.39 5.02 11.62
C LEU A 58 -10.91 4.70 13.03
N ASP A 59 -12.22 4.80 13.24
CA ASP A 59 -12.89 4.54 14.52
C ASP A 59 -12.87 3.05 14.92
N ALA A 60 -12.67 2.14 13.96
CA ALA A 60 -12.57 0.72 14.22
C ALA A 60 -11.18 0.28 14.72
N GLN A 61 -10.18 1.18 14.72
CA GLN A 61 -8.85 0.88 15.24
C GLN A 61 -8.90 0.65 16.75
N GLN A 62 -8.24 -0.40 17.22
CA GLN A 62 -8.04 -0.63 18.66
C GLN A 62 -7.02 0.37 19.23
N PRO A 63 -7.07 0.69 20.54
CA PRO A 63 -6.13 1.62 21.17
C PRO A 63 -4.65 1.29 20.92
N GLU A 64 -4.33 0.00 20.80
CA GLU A 64 -3.00 -0.55 20.53
C GLU A 64 -2.54 -0.39 19.06
N GLY A 65 -3.38 0.19 18.18
CA GLY A 65 -3.02 0.54 16.80
C GLY A 65 -3.46 -0.46 15.73
N HIS A 66 -4.03 -1.62 16.12
CA HIS A 66 -4.41 -2.65 15.16
C HIS A 66 -5.90 -2.64 14.81
N TRP A 67 -6.24 -3.25 13.67
CA TRP A 67 -7.62 -3.57 13.31
C TRP A 67 -7.88 -5.07 13.45
N VAL A 68 -8.99 -5.41 14.10
CA VAL A 68 -9.49 -6.78 14.32
C VAL A 68 -8.59 -7.65 15.21
N HIS A 69 -7.42 -8.08 14.75
CA HIS A 69 -6.54 -9.01 15.47
C HIS A 69 -5.14 -8.41 15.63
N ARG A 70 -4.55 -8.57 16.82
CA ARG A 70 -3.21 -8.07 17.12
C ARG A 70 -2.13 -9.01 16.55
N GLU A 71 -2.40 -10.30 16.49
CA GLU A 71 -1.41 -11.32 16.12
C GLU A 71 -1.37 -11.62 14.61
N ASP A 72 -2.35 -11.13 13.85
CA ASP A 72 -2.49 -11.32 12.41
C ASP A 72 -2.80 -9.99 11.72
N MET A 73 -1.84 -9.47 10.95
CA MET A 73 -2.00 -8.20 10.23
C MET A 73 -2.86 -8.32 8.97
N TYR A 74 -3.20 -9.54 8.52
CA TYR A 74 -3.75 -9.79 7.18
C TYR A 74 -5.18 -10.36 7.19
N LEU A 75 -5.53 -11.21 8.15
CA LEU A 75 -6.87 -11.78 8.25
C LEU A 75 -7.69 -11.15 9.38
N PRO A 76 -9.02 -10.98 9.18
CA PRO A 76 -9.77 -11.26 7.96
C PRO A 76 -9.52 -10.23 6.85
N LYS A 77 -9.61 -10.68 5.59
CA LYS A 77 -9.42 -9.83 4.41
C LYS A 77 -10.34 -8.62 4.45
N TYR A 78 -9.84 -7.48 3.96
CA TYR A 78 -10.54 -6.19 3.90
C TYR A 78 -10.85 -5.53 5.25
N LYS A 79 -10.41 -6.11 6.37
CA LYS A 79 -10.64 -5.54 7.71
C LYS A 79 -9.39 -5.51 8.59
N ALA A 80 -8.48 -6.48 8.45
CA ALA A 80 -7.25 -6.50 9.22
C ALA A 80 -6.36 -5.27 8.92
N THR A 81 -5.40 -5.00 9.80
CA THR A 81 -4.55 -3.80 9.77
C THR A 81 -3.96 -3.49 8.38
N THR A 82 -3.41 -4.50 7.69
CA THR A 82 -2.83 -4.33 6.34
C THR A 82 -3.86 -3.79 5.35
N HIS A 83 -5.09 -4.30 5.41
CA HIS A 83 -6.15 -3.92 4.49
C HIS A 83 -6.71 -2.55 4.82
N SER A 84 -6.91 -2.23 6.11
CA SER A 84 -7.37 -0.91 6.53
C SER A 84 -6.39 0.17 6.10
N LEU A 85 -5.10 -0.01 6.34
CA LEU A 85 -4.07 0.95 5.93
C LEU A 85 -3.96 1.06 4.41
N LEU A 86 -4.05 -0.06 3.68
CA LEU A 86 -4.05 -0.04 2.23
C LEU A 86 -5.24 0.74 1.67
N ILE A 87 -6.46 0.48 2.16
CA ILE A 87 -7.67 1.21 1.73
C ILE A 87 -7.54 2.70 2.02
N LEU A 88 -7.07 3.08 3.21
CA LEU A 88 -6.88 4.50 3.57
C LEU A 88 -5.86 5.17 2.65
N ALA A 89 -4.74 4.51 2.34
CA ALA A 89 -3.76 5.02 1.39
C ALA A 89 -4.33 5.14 -0.03
N GLU A 90 -5.07 4.14 -0.50
CA GLU A 90 -5.73 4.18 -1.81
C GLU A 90 -6.77 5.29 -1.92
N LEU A 91 -7.45 5.60 -0.83
CA LEU A 91 -8.40 6.71 -0.80
C LEU A 91 -7.72 8.09 -0.83
N GLY A 92 -6.43 8.19 -0.49
CA GLY A 92 -5.73 9.49 -0.41
C GLY A 92 -5.80 10.14 0.97
N VAL A 93 -6.11 9.35 2.01
CA VAL A 93 -6.18 9.82 3.41
C VAL A 93 -4.82 10.38 3.85
N ARG A 94 -4.84 11.45 4.66
CA ARG A 94 -3.61 12.04 5.20
C ARG A 94 -3.07 11.25 6.38
N ARG A 95 -1.75 11.38 6.62
CA ARG A 95 -1.13 10.88 7.84
C ARG A 95 -1.74 11.56 9.07
N THR A 96 -2.13 10.77 10.06
CA THR A 96 -2.63 11.22 11.37
C THR A 96 -2.03 10.34 12.47
N PRO A 97 -2.11 10.73 13.75
CA PRO A 97 -1.66 9.88 14.85
C PRO A 97 -2.33 8.50 14.90
N VAL A 98 -3.56 8.36 14.39
CA VAL A 98 -4.26 7.06 14.24
C VAL A 98 -3.54 6.18 13.23
N ILE A 99 -3.21 6.74 12.07
CA ILE A 99 -2.45 6.05 11.02
C ILE A 99 -1.07 5.66 11.54
N GLU A 100 -0.35 6.57 12.20
CA GLU A 100 0.99 6.31 12.74
C GLU A 100 1.00 5.10 13.68
N ARG A 101 0.04 5.01 14.62
CA ARG A 101 -0.10 3.81 15.47
C ARG A 101 -0.32 2.53 14.68
N GLY A 102 -1.08 2.61 13.59
CA GLY A 102 -1.28 1.49 12.67
C GLY A 102 0.01 1.05 11.99
N LEU A 103 0.81 2.00 11.51
CA LEU A 103 2.10 1.72 10.88
C LEU A 103 3.11 1.15 11.88
N GLU A 104 3.16 1.68 13.10
CA GLU A 104 4.00 1.13 14.17
C GLU A 104 3.60 -0.31 14.51
N HIS A 105 2.30 -0.62 14.55
CA HIS A 105 1.84 -1.99 14.71
C HIS A 105 2.28 -2.89 13.54
N ILE A 106 2.17 -2.43 12.29
CA ILE A 106 2.67 -3.16 11.12
C ILE A 106 4.16 -3.48 11.23
N PHE A 107 4.98 -2.55 11.71
CA PHE A 107 6.42 -2.78 11.86
C PHE A 107 6.78 -3.90 12.85
N GLU A 108 5.89 -4.27 13.78
CA GLU A 108 6.07 -5.46 14.63
C GLU A 108 6.19 -6.75 13.77
N PHE A 109 5.59 -6.78 12.58
CA PHE A 109 5.60 -7.91 11.66
C PHE A 109 6.82 -7.94 10.73
N GLN A 110 7.66 -6.91 10.72
CA GLN A 110 8.85 -6.84 9.86
C GLN A 110 10.00 -7.73 10.34
N ARG A 111 10.51 -8.63 9.52
CA ARG A 111 11.68 -9.47 9.83
C ARG A 111 13.00 -8.69 9.73
N ASP A 112 14.06 -9.22 10.33
CA ASP A 112 15.39 -8.55 10.33
C ASP A 112 15.92 -8.32 8.91
N SER A 113 15.53 -9.18 7.97
CA SER A 113 15.85 -9.05 6.55
C SER A 113 15.05 -7.98 5.81
N GLY A 114 14.03 -7.38 6.42
CA GLY A 114 13.22 -6.29 5.85
C GLY A 114 11.81 -6.69 5.38
N HIS A 115 11.57 -7.95 5.05
CA HIS A 115 10.26 -8.45 4.61
C HIS A 115 9.24 -8.56 5.75
N PHE A 116 7.96 -8.69 5.40
CA PHE A 116 6.85 -8.85 6.31
C PHE A 116 6.26 -10.26 6.20
N LEU A 117 5.80 -10.80 7.32
CA LEU A 117 4.95 -11.99 7.36
C LEU A 117 3.67 -11.63 8.12
N THR A 118 2.58 -12.34 7.84
CA THR A 118 1.26 -11.98 8.38
C THR A 118 1.13 -12.16 9.89
N ASN A 119 1.99 -12.97 10.50
CA ASN A 119 1.99 -13.23 11.93
C ASN A 119 3.19 -12.58 12.65
N LEU A 120 2.98 -12.25 13.91
CA LEU A 120 4.07 -11.78 14.78
C LEU A 120 5.19 -12.84 14.90
N PRO A 121 6.46 -12.40 15.01
CA PRO A 121 7.58 -13.31 15.28
C PRO A 121 7.42 -13.90 16.69
N LYS A 122 7.46 -15.23 16.82
CA LYS A 122 7.35 -15.91 18.14
C LYS A 122 8.70 -16.24 18.76
N THR A 123 9.79 -16.16 17.99
CA THR A 123 11.14 -16.54 18.40
C THR A 123 12.19 -15.67 17.69
N ALA A 124 13.41 -15.63 18.21
CA ALA A 124 14.54 -14.98 17.53
C ALA A 124 14.79 -15.57 16.13
N LYS A 125 14.68 -16.90 15.98
CA LYS A 125 14.77 -17.55 14.66
C LYS A 125 13.66 -17.09 13.71
N GLY A 126 12.44 -16.91 14.21
CA GLY A 126 11.33 -16.38 13.42
C GLY A 126 11.52 -14.91 13.02
N ARG A 127 12.16 -14.10 13.88
CA ARG A 127 12.54 -12.72 13.59
C ARG A 127 13.63 -12.64 12.51
N ALA A 128 14.64 -13.50 12.60
CA ALA A 128 15.73 -13.62 11.63
C ALA A 128 15.34 -14.37 10.33
N SER A 129 14.05 -14.56 10.07
CA SER A 129 13.56 -15.16 8.82
C SER A 129 14.11 -14.39 7.61
N VAL A 130 14.36 -15.12 6.52
CA VAL A 130 14.74 -14.60 5.19
C VAL A 130 13.83 -15.19 4.09
N VAL A 131 12.63 -15.64 4.48
CA VAL A 131 11.67 -16.25 3.56
C VAL A 131 11.32 -15.27 2.44
N LYS A 132 11.35 -15.78 1.21
CA LYS A 132 11.10 -15.05 -0.03
C LYS A 132 9.91 -15.69 -0.73
N ASP A 133 8.69 -15.42 -0.26
CA ASP A 133 7.46 -15.99 -0.84
C ASP A 133 6.21 -15.08 -0.81
N GLY A 134 6.34 -13.85 -0.30
CA GLY A 134 5.24 -12.92 -0.04
C GLY A 134 5.39 -11.54 -0.68
N CYS A 135 6.04 -11.43 -1.84
CA CYS A 135 6.33 -10.13 -2.49
C CYS A 135 5.11 -9.21 -2.66
N CYS A 136 3.93 -9.79 -2.90
CA CYS A 136 2.68 -9.04 -3.06
C CYS A 136 2.17 -8.42 -1.75
N LEU A 137 2.54 -8.99 -0.60
CA LEU A 137 2.30 -8.42 0.73
C LEU A 137 3.31 -7.30 0.99
N ASP A 138 4.60 -7.59 0.82
CA ASP A 138 5.69 -6.61 0.97
C ASP A 138 5.46 -5.36 0.13
N ALA A 139 5.03 -5.53 -1.12
CA ALA A 139 4.69 -4.43 -2.01
C ALA A 139 3.48 -3.63 -1.53
N SER A 140 2.42 -4.29 -1.02
CA SER A 140 1.29 -3.59 -0.42
C SER A 140 1.71 -2.79 0.79
N VAL A 141 2.60 -3.35 1.63
CA VAL A 141 3.18 -2.67 2.80
C VAL A 141 3.98 -1.45 2.37
N LEU A 142 4.90 -1.62 1.41
CA LEU A 142 5.67 -0.51 0.87
C LEU A 142 4.77 0.61 0.34
N TYR A 143 3.76 0.28 -0.46
CA TYR A 143 2.84 1.26 -1.04
C TYR A 143 2.19 2.17 0.02
N TYR A 144 1.53 1.61 1.04
CA TYR A 144 0.84 2.46 2.02
C TYR A 144 1.81 3.17 2.96
N ILE A 145 2.95 2.54 3.31
CA ILE A 145 3.95 3.20 4.17
C ILE A 145 4.57 4.39 3.43
N SER A 146 4.88 4.24 2.15
CA SER A 146 5.37 5.33 1.29
C SER A 146 4.36 6.47 1.19
N HIS A 147 3.08 6.16 0.94
CA HIS A 147 1.99 7.15 0.91
C HIS A 147 1.93 7.99 2.20
N PHE A 148 2.14 7.37 3.36
CA PHE A 148 2.14 8.07 4.65
C PHE A 148 3.49 8.73 5.01
N GLY A 149 4.42 8.84 4.07
CA GLY A 149 5.64 9.65 4.23
C GLY A 149 6.71 9.02 5.12
N TYR A 150 6.87 7.69 5.05
CA TYR A 150 7.88 6.95 5.82
C TYR A 150 9.07 6.48 4.94
N LEU A 151 9.23 7.00 3.72
CA LEU A 151 10.29 6.56 2.80
C LEU A 151 11.70 6.63 3.41
N ASP A 152 11.97 7.66 4.22
CA ASP A 152 13.26 7.84 4.89
C ASP A 152 13.43 7.01 6.17
N ASP A 153 12.40 6.27 6.59
CA ASP A 153 12.48 5.42 7.77
C ASP A 153 13.44 4.23 7.49
N PRO A 154 14.45 3.97 8.34
CA PRO A 154 15.40 2.87 8.13
C PRO A 154 14.74 1.49 7.99
N ARG A 155 13.53 1.30 8.54
CA ARG A 155 12.73 0.08 8.37
C ARG A 155 12.23 -0.05 6.93
N VAL A 156 11.84 1.05 6.30
CA VAL A 156 11.37 1.07 4.90
C VAL A 156 12.53 0.87 3.94
N VAL A 157 13.70 1.46 4.23
CA VAL A 157 14.93 1.19 3.46
C VAL A 157 15.25 -0.31 3.44
N ARG A 158 15.16 -1.01 4.58
CA ARG A 158 15.35 -2.47 4.62
C ARG A 158 14.32 -3.24 3.80
N LEU A 159 13.06 -2.79 3.78
CA LEU A 159 12.02 -3.39 2.93
C LEU A 159 12.36 -3.21 1.45
N LEU A 160 12.81 -2.01 1.05
CA LEU A 160 13.25 -1.72 -0.32
C LEU A 160 14.44 -2.60 -0.73
N ASP A 161 15.47 -2.67 0.11
CA ASP A 161 16.64 -3.52 -0.12
C ASP A 161 16.24 -4.99 -0.29
N PHE A 162 15.30 -5.47 0.54
CA PHE A 162 14.77 -6.83 0.42
C PHE A 162 14.02 -7.05 -0.90
N ILE A 163 13.12 -6.15 -1.27
CA ILE A 163 12.34 -6.24 -2.51
C ILE A 163 13.28 -6.24 -3.72
N VAL A 164 14.24 -5.32 -3.78
CA VAL A 164 15.23 -5.25 -4.87
C VAL A 164 16.10 -6.51 -4.90
N GLY A 165 16.61 -6.95 -3.75
CA GLY A 165 17.43 -8.17 -3.62
C GLY A 165 16.66 -9.49 -3.81
N TYR A 166 15.32 -9.44 -3.86
CA TYR A 166 14.47 -10.58 -4.19
C TYR A 166 14.12 -10.65 -5.69
N HIS A 167 14.30 -9.57 -6.44
CA HIS A 167 13.99 -9.57 -7.86
C HIS A 167 14.86 -10.60 -8.64
N SER A 168 14.20 -11.44 -9.44
CA SER A 168 14.86 -12.34 -10.40
C SER A 168 15.09 -11.62 -11.71
N ALA A 169 16.36 -11.39 -12.07
CA ALA A 169 16.72 -10.79 -13.35
C ALA A 169 16.42 -11.70 -14.55
N GLU A 170 16.55 -13.01 -14.37
CA GLU A 170 16.30 -14.01 -15.43
C GLU A 170 14.80 -14.15 -15.72
N GLU A 171 13.97 -14.20 -14.68
CA GLU A 171 12.53 -14.43 -14.78
C GLU A 171 11.71 -13.12 -14.75
N ALA A 172 12.40 -11.97 -14.75
CA ALA A 172 11.83 -10.62 -14.70
C ALA A 172 10.69 -10.45 -13.67
N GLY A 173 10.95 -10.77 -12.40
CA GLY A 173 9.94 -10.60 -11.34
C GLY A 173 10.29 -11.25 -10.00
N TRP A 174 9.26 -11.46 -9.17
CA TRP A 174 9.40 -12.02 -7.83
C TRP A 174 8.70 -13.36 -7.74
N LYS A 175 9.38 -14.33 -7.13
CA LYS A 175 8.79 -15.64 -6.88
C LYS A 175 7.61 -15.50 -5.90
N CYS A 176 6.78 -16.53 -5.83
CA CYS A 176 5.65 -16.58 -4.91
C CYS A 176 5.40 -18.05 -4.60
N ARG A 177 5.22 -18.46 -3.34
CA ARG A 177 4.90 -19.89 -3.10
C ARG A 177 3.52 -20.27 -3.61
N ALA A 178 2.62 -19.29 -3.72
CA ALA A 178 1.23 -19.49 -4.11
C ALA A 178 1.05 -19.47 -5.63
N PHE A 179 2.14 -19.29 -6.40
CA PHE A 179 2.11 -19.25 -7.86
C PHE A 179 3.47 -19.63 -8.46
N PRO A 180 3.52 -20.46 -9.52
CA PRO A 180 2.39 -21.04 -10.23
C PRO A 180 1.80 -22.26 -9.50
N ILE A 181 0.52 -22.54 -9.75
CA ILE A 181 -0.14 -23.76 -9.26
C ILE A 181 0.44 -25.00 -9.97
N ASP A 182 0.82 -24.84 -11.25
CA ASP A 182 1.51 -25.84 -12.07
C ASP A 182 2.69 -25.16 -12.80
N PRO A 183 3.95 -25.37 -12.34
CA PRO A 183 5.14 -24.79 -12.95
C PRO A 183 5.38 -25.21 -14.41
N ASP A 184 4.87 -26.37 -14.82
CA ASP A 184 5.10 -26.91 -16.16
C ASP A 184 4.07 -26.39 -17.18
N ALA A 185 3.00 -25.74 -16.71
CA ALA A 185 1.87 -25.31 -17.53
C ALA A 185 1.53 -23.81 -17.43
N VAL A 186 2.32 -23.00 -16.68
CA VAL A 186 2.00 -21.59 -16.41
C VAL A 186 3.15 -20.67 -16.82
N PHE A 187 2.83 -19.72 -17.70
CA PHE A 187 3.67 -18.56 -18.04
C PHE A 187 2.92 -17.26 -17.69
N PRO A 188 3.56 -16.24 -17.10
CA PRO A 188 4.98 -16.18 -16.69
C PRO A 188 5.29 -17.06 -15.47
N VAL A 189 6.58 -17.35 -15.23
CA VAL A 189 7.05 -18.14 -14.07
C VAL A 189 6.77 -17.41 -12.75
N ASN A 190 6.87 -16.08 -12.75
CA ASN A 190 6.60 -15.24 -11.58
C ASN A 190 5.13 -14.81 -11.50
N CYS A 191 4.65 -14.59 -10.27
CA CYS A 191 3.28 -14.16 -10.04
C CYS A 191 3.02 -12.76 -10.59
N TYR A 192 2.02 -12.62 -11.46
CA TYR A 192 1.60 -11.33 -12.03
C TYR A 192 1.24 -10.31 -10.94
N MET A 193 0.60 -10.74 -9.84
CA MET A 193 0.28 -9.85 -8.71
C MET A 193 1.51 -9.37 -7.97
N GLY A 194 2.55 -10.22 -7.87
CA GLY A 194 3.84 -9.83 -7.31
C GLY A 194 4.44 -8.69 -8.11
N ALA A 195 4.58 -8.89 -9.42
CA ALA A 195 5.12 -7.86 -10.32
C ALA A 195 4.29 -6.57 -10.30
N ALA A 196 2.98 -6.65 -10.52
CA ALA A 196 2.11 -5.47 -10.62
C ALA A 196 2.10 -4.64 -9.33
N LYS A 197 2.00 -5.29 -8.16
CA LYS A 197 2.01 -4.56 -6.89
C LYS A 197 3.37 -3.97 -6.57
N THR A 198 4.46 -4.70 -6.82
CA THR A 198 5.80 -4.19 -6.56
C THR A 198 6.11 -2.99 -7.45
N LEU A 199 5.81 -3.07 -8.75
CA LEU A 199 5.99 -1.94 -9.66
C LEU A 199 5.15 -0.73 -9.25
N ARG A 200 3.89 -0.95 -8.85
CA ARG A 200 3.04 0.13 -8.32
C ARG A 200 3.64 0.77 -7.07
N ALA A 201 4.13 -0.02 -6.13
CA ALA A 201 4.73 0.52 -4.90
C ALA A 201 6.03 1.28 -5.16
N LEU A 202 6.83 0.83 -6.13
CA LEU A 202 8.05 1.50 -6.53
C LEU A 202 7.78 2.79 -7.33
N SER A 203 6.70 2.84 -8.12
CA SER A 203 6.36 4.03 -8.90
C SER A 203 5.90 5.22 -8.05
N THR A 204 5.54 5.00 -6.77
CA THR A 204 5.16 6.07 -5.84
C THR A 204 6.35 6.66 -5.07
N ILE A 205 7.58 6.22 -5.38
CA ILE A 205 8.82 6.71 -4.77
C ILE A 205 9.41 7.72 -5.75
N SER A 206 9.08 9.00 -5.57
CA SER A 206 9.51 10.10 -6.45
C SER A 206 9.98 11.30 -5.66
#